data_AF-A0A2N6E9P1-F1
#
_entry.id   AF-A0A2N6E9P1-F1
#
_cell.length_a   1.000
_cell.length_b   1.000
_cell.length_c   1.000
_cell.angle_alpha   90.00
_cell.angle_beta   90.00
_cell.angle_gamma   90.00
#
_symmetry.space_group_name_H-M   'P 1'
#
loop_
_entity.id
_entity.type
_entity.pdbx_description
1 polymer ?
#
loop_
_entity_poly.entity_id
_entity_poly.type
_entity_poly.pdbx_seq_one_letter_code
_entity_poly.pdbx_strand_id
1 'polypeptide(L)' 'MRRDVRFLVIGSVLCLIGQGCTCRAWYEGFRAQQRQECFKIDNSMERQECLDGVQDLTYEKYQAAREGSDGKKR' A
#
# COMPACT_ATOMS: atom_id res chain seq x y z
N MET A 1 -28.71 27.27 8.93
CA MET A 1 -27.39 27.78 9.34
C MET A 1 -26.60 26.82 10.22
N ARG A 2 -27.01 26.49 11.48
CA ARG A 2 -26.23 25.57 12.34
C ARG A 2 -26.13 24.11 11.85
N ARG A 3 -27.10 23.65 11.06
CA ARG A 3 -27.08 22.31 10.42
C ARG A 3 -26.08 22.26 9.27
N ASP A 4 -26.04 23.31 8.44
CA ASP A 4 -25.18 23.41 7.27
C ASP A 4 -23.69 23.45 7.64
N VAL A 5 -23.35 24.15 8.74
CA VAL A 5 -21.98 24.16 9.29
C VAL A 5 -21.55 22.78 9.78
N ARG A 6 -22.46 22.00 10.39
CA ARG A 6 -22.16 20.63 10.84
C ARG A 6 -21.89 19.69 9.67
N PHE A 7 -22.66 19.80 8.59
CA PHE A 7 -22.44 19.00 7.38
C PHE A 7 -21.12 19.37 6.69
N LEU A 8 -20.76 20.66 6.66
CA LEU A 8 -19.48 21.12 6.10
C LEU A 8 -18.27 20.61 6.91
N VAL A 9 -18.37 20.60 8.25
CA VAL A 9 -17.30 20.09 9.13
C VAL A 9 -17.15 18.56 9.02
N ILE A 10 -18.26 17.81 8.94
CA ILE A 10 -18.19 16.35 8.78
C ILE A 10 -17.64 15.98 7.40
N GLY A 11 -18.04 16.70 6.35
CA GLY A 11 -17.53 16.49 4.99
C GLY A 11 -16.03 16.77 4.87
N SER A 12 -15.52 17.82 5.50
CA SER A 12 -14.09 18.16 5.43
C SER A 12 -13.21 17.15 6.18
N VAL A 13 -13.67 16.61 7.32
CA VAL A 13 -12.95 15.57 8.07
C VAL A 13 -12.87 14.26 7.26
N LEU A 14 -13.96 13.86 6.59
CA LEU A 14 -13.96 12.66 5.74
C LEU A 14 -13.00 12.78 4.55
N CYS A 15 -12.91 13.96 3.92
CA CYS A 15 -11.96 14.20 2.82
C CYS A 15 -10.50 14.13 3.27
N LEU A 16 -10.18 14.56 4.49
CA LEU A 16 -8.81 14.53 5.02
C LEU A 16 -8.32 13.11 5.36
N ILE A 17 -9.22 12.20 5.76
CA ILE A 17 -8.87 10.82 6.08
C ILE A 17 -8.49 10.02 4.82
N GLY A 18 -9.08 10.36 3.67
CA GLY A 18 -8.86 9.64 2.40
C GLY A 18 -7.49 9.85 1.76
N GLN A 19 -6.79 10.96 2.05
CA GLN A 19 -5.55 11.30 1.34
C GLN A 19 -4.28 10.69 1.96
N GLY A 20 -4.29 10.30 3.24
CA GLY A 20 -3.11 9.78 3.94
C GLY A 20 -3.15 8.29 4.30
N CYS A 21 -4.32 7.67 4.37
CA CYS A 21 -4.44 6.31 4.91
C CYS A 21 -4.20 5.19 3.89
N THR A 22 -4.37 5.45 2.59
CA THR A 22 -4.43 4.37 1.59
C THR A 22 -3.06 3.83 1.21
N CYS A 23 -2.05 4.68 1.02
CA CYS A 23 -0.77 4.24 0.43
C CYS A 23 0.02 3.29 1.34
N ARG A 24 0.04 3.57 2.65
CA ARG A 24 0.73 2.73 3.64
C ARG A 24 0.05 1.39 3.82
N ALA A 25 -1.28 1.38 3.93
CA ALA A 25 -2.07 0.16 4.02
C ALA A 25 -1.92 -0.73 2.78
N TRP A 26 -1.85 -0.14 1.59
CA TRP A 26 -1.66 -0.89 0.35
C TRP A 26 -0.25 -1.48 0.23
N TYR A 27 0.78 -0.75 0.66
CA TYR A 27 2.15 -1.27 0.73
C TYR A 27 2.25 -2.44 1.71
N GLU A 28 1.67 -2.30 2.91
CA GLU A 28 1.64 -3.38 3.90
C GLU A 28 0.92 -4.62 3.38
N GLY A 29 -0.23 -4.43 2.69
CA GLY A 29 -0.95 -5.51 2.03
C GLY A 29 -0.13 -6.18 0.92
N PHE A 30 0.53 -5.41 0.06
CA PHE A 30 1.40 -5.92 -0.99
C PHE A 30 2.57 -6.74 -0.42
N ARG A 31 3.21 -6.24 0.64
CA ARG A 31 4.32 -6.94 1.30
C ARG A 31 3.85 -8.23 1.96
N ALA A 32 2.66 -8.24 2.56
CA ALA A 32 2.07 -9.44 3.15
C ALA A 32 1.76 -10.51 2.08
N GLN A 33 1.23 -10.10 0.92
CA GLN A 33 0.97 -11.01 -0.20
C GLN A 33 2.26 -11.63 -0.74
N GLN A 34 3.30 -10.81 -0.97
CA GLN A 34 4.62 -11.28 -1.40
C GLN A 34 5.23 -12.31 -0.42
N ARG A 35 5.10 -12.09 0.89
CA ARG A 35 5.51 -13.08 1.89
C ARG A 35 4.73 -14.38 1.78
N GLN A 36 3.42 -14.31 1.58
CA GLN A 36 2.60 -15.52 1.38
C GLN A 36 3.03 -16.31 0.15
N GLU A 37 3.39 -15.65 -0.96
CA GLU A 37 3.94 -16.34 -2.14
C GLU A 37 5.26 -17.06 -1.80
N CYS A 38 6.15 -16.45 -1.03
CA CYS A 38 7.38 -17.12 -0.58
C CYS A 38 7.08 -18.39 0.26
N PHE A 39 6.03 -18.37 1.09
CA PHE A 39 5.66 -19.56 1.88
C PHE A 39 5.08 -20.71 1.05
N LYS A 40 4.70 -20.48 -0.21
CA LYS A 40 4.30 -21.55 -1.14
C LYS A 40 5.50 -22.32 -1.70
N ILE A 41 6.72 -21.82 -1.50
CA ILE A 41 7.95 -22.50 -1.93
C ILE A 41 8.24 -23.62 -0.94
N ASP A 42 8.28 -24.86 -1.43
CA ASP A 42 8.57 -26.06 -0.62
C ASP A 42 10.02 -26.11 -0.14
N ASN A 43 10.95 -25.63 -0.97
CA ASN A 43 12.36 -25.55 -0.62
C ASN A 43 12.61 -24.47 0.44
N SER A 44 13.10 -24.89 1.60
CA SER A 44 13.39 -23.99 2.73
C SER A 44 14.43 -22.92 2.41
N MET A 45 15.43 -23.22 1.58
CA MET A 45 16.50 -22.30 1.24
C MET A 45 16.00 -21.21 0.28
N GLU A 46 15.33 -21.60 -0.81
CA GLU A 46 14.70 -20.65 -1.75
C GLU A 46 13.61 -19.81 -1.09
N ARG A 47 12.86 -20.40 -0.15
CA ARG A 47 11.89 -19.65 0.66
C ARG A 47 12.57 -18.54 1.44
N GLN A 48 13.72 -18.82 2.04
CA GLN A 48 14.42 -17.87 2.89
C GLN A 48 15.06 -16.74 2.06
N GLU A 49 15.63 -17.06 0.90
CA GLU A 49 16.07 -16.05 -0.08
C GLU A 49 14.92 -15.18 -0.58
N CYS A 50 13.75 -15.77 -0.85
CA CYS A 50 12.54 -15.02 -1.24
C CYS A 50 12.09 -14.07 -0.13
N LEU A 51 12.03 -14.54 1.13
CA LEU A 51 11.64 -13.72 2.27
C LEU A 51 12.63 -12.58 2.54
N ASP A 52 13.92 -12.79 2.27
CA ASP A 52 14.96 -11.75 2.38
C ASP A 52 14.75 -10.65 1.32
N GLY A 53 14.50 -11.04 0.07
CA GLY A 53 14.17 -10.09 -1.01
C GLY A 53 12.90 -9.27 -0.77
N VAL A 54 11.89 -9.86 -0.13
CA VAL A 54 10.66 -9.14 0.26
C VAL A 54 10.90 -8.16 1.42
N GLN A 55 11.90 -8.40 2.26
CA GLN A 55 12.31 -7.45 3.30
C GLN A 55 13.13 -6.29 2.72
N ASP A 56 13.93 -6.53 1.69
CA ASP A 56 14.69 -5.48 0.97
C ASP A 56 13.80 -4.57 0.10
N LEU A 57 12.54 -4.98 -0.15
CA LEU A 57 11.57 -4.21 -0.92
C LEU A 57 11.08 -2.98 -0.13
N THR A 58 11.85 -1.89 -0.23
CA THR A 58 11.53 -0.61 0.41
C THR A 58 10.25 0.01 -0.14
N TYR A 59 9.62 0.85 0.68
CA TYR A 59 8.43 1.62 0.29
C TYR A 59 8.67 2.44 -0.99
N GLU A 60 9.89 2.97 -1.17
CA GLU A 60 10.30 3.72 -2.36
C GLU A 60 10.29 2.88 -3.63
N LYS A 61 10.78 1.62 -3.59
CA LYS A 61 10.71 0.70 -4.75
C LYS A 61 9.27 0.37 -5.11
N TYR A 62 8.40 0.19 -4.12
CA TYR A 62 6.96 -0.02 -4.34
C TYR A 62 6.29 1.22 -4.95
N GLN A 63 6.64 2.42 -4.47
CA GLN A 63 6.10 3.68 -4.99
C GLN A 63 6.56 3.92 -6.43
N ALA A 64 7.83 3.68 -6.74
CA ALA A 64 8.37 3.77 -8.11
C ALA A 64 7.73 2.77 -9.08
N ALA A 65 7.46 1.54 -8.64
CA ALA A 65 6.74 0.53 -9.44
C ALA A 65 5.30 0.96 -9.75
N ARG A 66 4.62 1.60 -8.78
CA ARG A 66 3.27 2.15 -8.95
C ARG A 66 3.25 3.37 -9.86
N GLU A 67 4.15 4.33 -9.68
CA GLU A 67 4.23 5.53 -10.52
C GLU A 67 4.61 5.20 -11.97
N GLY A 68 5.48 4.20 -12.19
CA GLY A 68 5.75 3.64 -13.52
C GLY A 68 4.54 2.94 -14.16
N SER A 69 3.57 2.52 -13.37
CA SER A 69 2.31 1.89 -13.82
C SER A 69 1.20 2.91 -14.09
N ASP A 70 1.16 4.01 -13.32
CA ASP A 70 0.16 5.08 -13.46
C ASP A 70 0.49 6.04 -14.62
N GLY A 71 1.73 6.04 -15.12
CA GLY A 71 2.15 6.84 -16.28
C GLY A 71 1.64 6.37 -17.65
N LYS A 72 0.95 5.23 -17.76
CA LYS A 72 0.40 4.72 -19.03
C LYS A 72 -1.12 4.93 -19.12
N LYS A 73 -1.57 6.16 -18.87
CA LYS A 73 -2.94 6.61 -19.17
C LYS A 73 -2.97 8.05 -19.73
N ARG A 74 -2.24 8.31 -20.82
CA ARG A 74 -2.74 9.04 -21.99
C ARG A 74 -1.71 9.06 -23.11
#